data_AF-A0A383BP00-F1
#
_entry.id   AF-A0A383BP00-F1
#
_cell.length_a   1.000
_cell.length_b   1.000
_cell.length_c   1.000
_cell.angle_alpha   90.00
_cell.angle_beta   90.00
_cell.angle_gamma   90.00
#
_symmetry.space_group_name_H-M   'P 1'
#
loop_
_entity.id
_entity.type
_entity.pdbx_description
1 polymer ?
#
loop_
_entity_poly.entity_id
_entity_poly.type
_entity_poly.pdbx_seq_one_letter_code
_entity_poly.pdbx_strand_id
1 'polypeptide(L)'
;KMLWVHLSRCITFSETDIEAVQVKDEMYVRASKQSEHDSGLWKVGITGEKIEPYDDMAKAWSNVVENNCDPILQTQIATPMPVIGDAASAATALWSYLVVCFPDLSVANVRATESHLSGEWIITTDDVHLKNMDRSVNFGVWSFDGFTGAGRPKNPLAEQWIGYLTNRCDPATLESIKQMFPLPTPGFPVNNQSEAQNRLWTYLSPCFPDRTPGGTVTTVPVLDPKSGTWTITQPQTVDGPPETP
;
A
#
# COMPACT_ATOMS: atom_id res chain seq x y z
N LYS A 1 -15.17 9.35 31.77
CA LYS A 1 -15.38 8.66 33.06
C LYS A 1 -16.63 7.77 33.07
N MET A 2 -17.82 8.28 32.71
CA MET A 2 -19.03 7.43 32.72
C MET A 2 -18.99 6.24 31.74
N LEU A 3 -18.47 6.44 30.53
CA LEU A 3 -18.29 5.33 29.57
C LEU A 3 -17.34 4.25 30.13
N TRP A 4 -16.29 4.65 30.84
CA TRP A 4 -15.37 3.71 31.50
C TRP A 4 -16.12 2.87 32.53
N VAL A 5 -16.79 3.51 33.49
CA VAL A 5 -17.60 2.82 34.51
C VAL A 5 -18.62 1.88 33.88
N HIS A 6 -19.24 2.29 32.77
CA HIS A 6 -20.27 1.49 32.11
C HIS A 6 -19.71 0.22 31.45
N LEU A 7 -18.63 0.33 30.67
CA LEU A 7 -18.05 -0.79 29.93
C LEU A 7 -17.13 -1.67 30.78
N SER A 8 -16.46 -1.12 31.80
CA SER A 8 -15.62 -1.88 32.74
C SER A 8 -16.37 -2.94 33.55
N ARG A 9 -17.71 -2.95 33.48
CA ARG A 9 -18.55 -4.03 34.03
C ARG A 9 -18.35 -5.35 33.29
N CYS A 10 -18.01 -5.27 32.00
CA CYS A 10 -17.99 -6.38 31.07
C CYS A 10 -16.62 -6.64 30.45
N ILE A 11 -15.75 -5.63 30.37
CA ILE A 11 -14.41 -5.73 29.76
C ILE A 11 -13.34 -5.08 30.62
N THR A 12 -12.08 -5.46 30.41
CA THR A 12 -10.94 -4.73 30.99
C THR A 12 -10.76 -3.44 30.22
N PHE A 13 -11.05 -2.31 30.87
CA PHE A 13 -11.11 -1.02 30.21
C PHE A 13 -10.62 0.05 31.21
N SER A 14 -9.72 0.93 30.78
CA SER A 14 -9.12 2.00 31.58
C SER A 14 -9.71 3.37 31.25
N GLU A 15 -9.59 4.35 32.16
CA GLU A 15 -9.96 5.74 31.85
C GLU A 15 -9.13 6.33 30.69
N THR A 16 -7.90 5.85 30.51
CA THR A 16 -7.00 6.23 29.40
C THR A 16 -7.45 5.70 28.04
N ASP A 17 -8.33 4.71 28.04
CA ASP A 17 -8.81 4.05 26.83
C ASP A 17 -10.01 4.80 26.25
N ILE A 18 -10.31 6.02 26.72
CA ILE A 18 -11.43 6.84 26.28
C ILE A 18 -10.94 8.17 25.74
N GLU A 19 -11.50 8.56 24.61
CA GLU A 19 -11.34 9.89 24.05
C GLU A 19 -12.69 10.56 23.82
N ALA A 20 -12.71 11.89 23.94
CA ALA A 20 -13.86 12.71 23.58
C ALA A 20 -13.74 13.13 22.11
N VAL A 21 -14.85 13.09 21.38
CA VAL A 21 -14.92 13.41 19.95
C VAL A 21 -16.07 14.37 19.71
N GLN A 22 -15.81 15.45 18.99
CA GLN A 22 -16.83 16.41 18.58
C GLN A 22 -17.36 16.02 17.20
N VAL A 23 -18.67 15.81 17.08
CA VAL A 23 -19.34 15.51 15.80
C VAL A 23 -20.50 16.48 15.63
N LYS A 24 -20.44 17.34 14.60
CA LYS A 24 -21.50 18.31 14.27
C LYS A 24 -21.99 19.12 15.48
N ASP A 25 -21.05 19.70 16.23
CA ASP A 25 -21.28 20.52 17.43
C ASP A 25 -21.85 19.79 18.67
N GLU A 26 -22.00 18.46 18.61
CA GLU A 26 -22.32 17.63 19.77
C GLU A 26 -21.07 16.87 20.27
N MET A 27 -20.98 16.70 21.59
CA MET A 27 -19.88 15.98 22.24
C MET A 27 -20.22 14.51 22.44
N TYR A 28 -19.32 13.66 21.96
CA TYR A 28 -19.39 12.20 22.09
C TYR A 28 -18.15 11.69 22.81
N VAL A 29 -18.23 10.46 23.29
CA VAL A 29 -17.10 9.70 23.82
C VAL A 29 -17.05 8.33 23.17
N ARG A 30 -15.84 7.83 22.96
CA ARG A 30 -15.57 6.49 22.43
C ARG A 30 -14.27 5.96 22.99
N ALA A 31 -13.97 4.71 22.68
CA ALA A 31 -12.67 4.12 22.90
C ALA A 31 -11.58 4.89 22.13
N SER A 32 -10.44 5.11 22.77
CA SER A 32 -9.27 5.70 22.13
C SER A 32 -8.71 4.74 21.10
N LYS A 33 -7.93 5.26 20.15
CA LYS A 33 -7.22 4.42 19.17
C LYS A 33 -6.22 3.43 19.78
N GLN A 34 -5.90 3.58 21.06
CA GLN A 34 -4.95 2.73 21.79
C GLN A 34 -5.66 1.68 22.65
N SER A 35 -6.98 1.78 22.80
CA SER A 35 -7.81 0.78 23.47
C SER A 35 -7.71 -0.56 22.76
N GLU A 36 -7.89 -1.68 23.48
CA GLU A 36 -8.01 -3.01 22.85
C GLU A 36 -9.43 -3.28 22.31
N HIS A 37 -10.38 -2.40 22.65
CA HIS A 37 -11.80 -2.55 22.36
C HIS A 37 -12.34 -1.37 21.56
N ASP A 38 -13.09 -1.63 20.49
CA ASP A 38 -13.96 -0.63 19.86
C ASP A 38 -15.26 -0.53 20.66
N SER A 39 -15.56 0.65 21.21
CA SER A 39 -16.78 0.88 21.99
C SER A 39 -17.95 1.42 21.17
N GLY A 40 -17.72 1.88 19.93
CA GLY A 40 -18.64 2.78 19.24
C GLY A 40 -18.73 4.17 19.88
N LEU A 41 -19.57 5.04 19.31
CA LEU A 41 -19.84 6.41 19.75
C LEU A 41 -20.97 6.46 20.78
N TRP A 42 -20.71 7.18 21.87
CA TRP A 42 -21.67 7.39 22.95
C TRP A 42 -21.93 8.88 23.14
N LYS A 43 -23.20 9.26 23.16
CA LYS A 43 -23.60 10.63 23.47
C LYS A 43 -23.55 10.82 24.98
N VAL A 44 -22.92 11.90 25.42
CA VAL A 44 -22.89 12.30 26.82
C VAL A 44 -23.94 13.38 27.04
N GLY A 45 -24.88 13.15 27.96
CA GLY A 45 -25.86 14.17 28.34
C GLY A 45 -25.18 15.43 28.88
N ILE A 46 -25.83 16.58 28.74
CA ILE A 46 -25.28 17.91 29.08
C ILE A 46 -24.87 17.99 30.57
N THR A 47 -25.51 17.22 31.45
CA THR A 47 -25.17 17.14 32.89
C THR A 47 -24.09 16.09 33.20
N GLY A 48 -23.66 15.29 32.22
CA GLY A 48 -22.72 14.19 32.40
C GLY A 48 -23.29 12.97 33.12
N GLU A 49 -24.57 12.96 33.47
CA GLU A 49 -25.20 11.91 34.29
C GLU A 49 -25.67 10.70 33.49
N LYS A 50 -25.85 10.86 32.18
CA LYS A 50 -26.34 9.81 31.29
C LYS A 50 -25.45 9.68 30.07
N ILE A 51 -25.11 8.44 29.71
CA ILE A 51 -24.52 8.10 28.43
C ILE A 51 -25.58 7.34 27.62
N GLU A 52 -25.66 7.61 26.33
CA GLU A 52 -26.59 6.96 25.42
C GLU A 52 -25.84 6.42 24.21
N PRO A 53 -26.11 5.17 23.78
CA PRO A 53 -25.47 4.62 22.59
C PRO A 53 -25.94 5.38 21.35
N TYR A 54 -25.00 5.86 20.53
CA TYR A 54 -25.33 6.65 19.34
C TYR A 54 -25.31 5.79 18.07
N ASP A 55 -24.23 5.04 17.86
CA ASP A 55 -24.07 4.17 16.70
C ASP A 55 -24.38 2.70 17.01
N ASP A 56 -24.29 1.85 15.99
CA ASP A 56 -24.67 0.45 16.11
C ASP A 56 -23.71 -0.35 17.00
N MET A 57 -22.43 0.01 17.03
CA MET A 57 -21.45 -0.60 17.94
C MET A 57 -21.75 -0.24 19.40
N ALA A 58 -22.05 1.02 19.69
CA ALA A 58 -22.44 1.45 21.03
C ALA A 58 -23.75 0.79 21.48
N LYS A 59 -24.74 0.63 20.58
CA LYS A 59 -25.99 -0.09 20.90
C LYS A 59 -25.72 -1.56 21.22
N ALA A 60 -24.80 -2.19 20.48
CA ALA A 60 -24.41 -3.58 20.71
C ALA A 60 -23.74 -3.75 22.08
N TRP A 61 -22.83 -2.84 22.46
CA TRP A 61 -22.25 -2.81 23.81
C TRP A 61 -23.29 -2.53 24.91
N SER A 62 -24.24 -1.62 24.68
CA SER A 62 -25.35 -1.38 25.62
C SER A 62 -26.13 -2.67 25.89
N ASN A 63 -26.46 -3.41 24.82
CA ASN A 63 -27.16 -4.69 24.93
C ASN A 63 -26.36 -5.72 25.73
N VAL A 64 -25.03 -5.79 25.58
CA VAL A 64 -24.17 -6.66 26.41
C VAL A 64 -24.21 -6.28 27.88
N VAL A 65 -24.09 -4.98 28.20
CA VAL A 65 -24.11 -4.50 29.58
C VAL A 65 -25.49 -4.73 30.24
N GLU A 66 -26.57 -4.50 29.49
CA GLU A 66 -27.95 -4.71 29.94
C GLU A 66 -28.27 -6.20 30.19
N ASN A 67 -27.65 -7.10 29.44
CA ASN A 67 -27.80 -8.56 29.60
C ASN A 67 -26.71 -9.15 30.52
N ASN A 68 -26.24 -8.39 31.51
CA ASN A 68 -25.27 -8.84 32.52
C ASN A 68 -23.99 -9.46 31.93
N CYS A 69 -23.44 -8.83 30.89
CA CYS A 69 -22.21 -9.27 30.26
C CYS A 69 -22.29 -10.69 29.69
N ASP A 70 -23.44 -11.04 29.10
CA ASP A 70 -23.66 -12.34 28.46
C ASP A 70 -22.47 -12.68 27.53
N PRO A 71 -21.77 -13.81 27.75
CA PRO A 71 -20.57 -14.16 27.01
C PRO A 71 -20.84 -14.43 25.51
N ILE A 72 -22.06 -14.86 25.15
CA ILE A 72 -22.46 -15.04 23.75
C ILE A 72 -22.61 -13.67 23.09
N LEU A 73 -23.27 -12.72 23.74
CA LEU A 73 -23.40 -11.36 23.22
C LEU A 73 -22.03 -10.66 23.18
N GLN A 74 -21.18 -10.85 24.20
CA GLN A 74 -19.81 -10.32 24.21
C GLN A 74 -18.98 -10.84 23.03
N THR A 75 -18.97 -12.14 22.78
CA THR A 75 -18.22 -12.73 21.65
C THR A 75 -18.76 -12.28 20.29
N GLN A 76 -20.03 -11.88 20.20
CA GLN A 76 -20.61 -11.32 18.97
C GLN A 76 -20.20 -9.86 18.72
N ILE A 77 -19.83 -9.10 19.75
CA ILE A 77 -19.53 -7.65 19.64
C ILE A 77 -18.07 -7.29 19.90
N ALA A 78 -17.32 -8.16 20.60
CA ALA A 78 -15.89 -8.05 20.77
C ALA A 78 -15.23 -8.33 19.42
N THR A 79 -15.35 -7.37 18.51
CA THR A 79 -14.52 -7.30 17.33
C THR A 79 -13.15 -6.87 17.83
N PRO A 80 -12.13 -7.75 17.79
CA PRO A 80 -10.77 -7.35 18.11
C PRO A 80 -10.43 -6.16 17.22
N MET A 81 -9.73 -5.16 17.74
CA MET A 81 -9.20 -4.12 16.85
C MET A 81 -8.36 -4.79 15.75
N PRO A 82 -8.53 -4.36 14.49
CA PRO A 82 -7.76 -4.94 13.40
C PRO A 82 -6.26 -4.70 13.66
N VAL A 83 -5.47 -5.78 13.66
CA VAL A 83 -4.00 -5.74 13.69
C VAL A 83 -3.46 -4.82 12.59
N ILE A 84 -4.16 -4.75 11.44
CA ILE A 84 -3.89 -3.82 10.36
C ILE A 84 -5.11 -2.91 10.20
N GLY A 85 -5.08 -1.78 10.90
CA GLY A 85 -6.21 -0.85 10.98
C GLY A 85 -6.25 0.24 9.89
N ASP A 86 -5.19 0.38 9.09
CA ASP A 86 -5.14 1.38 8.02
C ASP A 86 -4.26 0.95 6.84
N ALA A 87 -4.37 1.71 5.74
CA ALA A 87 -3.68 1.45 4.49
C ALA A 87 -2.15 1.53 4.63
N ALA A 88 -1.65 2.44 5.49
CA ALA A 88 -0.22 2.60 5.70
C ALA A 88 0.38 1.38 6.42
N SER A 89 -0.34 0.88 7.42
CA SER A 89 0.00 -0.34 8.16
C SER A 89 -0.03 -1.56 7.26
N ALA A 90 -1.03 -1.66 6.38
CA ALA A 90 -1.12 -2.75 5.39
C ALA A 90 0.05 -2.72 4.40
N ALA A 91 0.34 -1.55 3.82
CA ALA A 91 1.48 -1.38 2.92
C ALA A 91 2.80 -1.70 3.60
N THR A 92 2.97 -1.29 4.87
CA THR A 92 4.15 -1.59 5.68
C THR A 92 4.30 -3.09 5.94
N ALA A 93 3.19 -3.80 6.19
CA ALA A 93 3.20 -5.26 6.40
C ALA A 93 3.75 -6.00 5.18
N LEU A 94 3.23 -5.71 3.97
CA LEU A 94 3.78 -6.31 2.75
C LEU A 94 5.23 -5.87 2.48
N TRP A 95 5.52 -4.58 2.62
CA TRP A 95 6.88 -4.06 2.43
C TRP A 95 7.89 -4.77 3.34
N SER A 96 7.56 -5.00 4.61
CA SER A 96 8.43 -5.69 5.56
C SER A 96 8.75 -7.13 5.13
N TYR A 97 7.82 -7.78 4.43
CA TYR A 97 8.01 -9.09 3.83
C TYR A 97 8.99 -9.04 2.64
N LEU A 98 8.85 -8.02 1.78
CA LEU A 98 9.61 -7.89 0.55
C LEU A 98 11.04 -7.37 0.76
N VAL A 99 11.23 -6.44 1.70
CA VAL A 99 12.50 -5.74 1.92
C VAL A 99 13.64 -6.67 2.34
N VAL A 100 13.31 -7.85 2.88
CA VAL A 100 14.28 -8.90 3.23
C VAL A 100 15.12 -9.31 2.01
N CYS A 101 14.48 -9.45 0.84
CA CYS A 101 15.16 -9.81 -0.40
C CYS A 101 15.45 -8.61 -1.31
N PHE A 102 14.74 -7.48 -1.09
CA PHE A 102 14.82 -6.27 -1.91
C PHE A 102 15.03 -5.03 -1.01
N PRO A 103 16.24 -4.86 -0.43
CA PRO A 103 16.49 -3.84 0.59
C PRO A 103 16.38 -2.39 0.06
N ASP A 104 16.36 -2.20 -1.25
CA ASP A 104 16.19 -0.92 -1.93
C ASP A 104 14.73 -0.61 -2.31
N LEU A 105 13.78 -1.51 -2.01
CA LEU A 105 12.36 -1.24 -2.18
C LEU A 105 11.87 -0.21 -1.16
N SER A 106 11.31 0.90 -1.64
CA SER A 106 10.68 1.90 -0.79
C SER A 106 9.24 1.51 -0.44
N VAL A 107 8.84 1.70 0.82
CA VAL A 107 7.44 1.52 1.25
C VAL A 107 6.48 2.44 0.48
N ALA A 108 6.96 3.59 -0.02
CA ALA A 108 6.16 4.51 -0.83
C ALA A 108 5.71 3.90 -2.17
N ASN A 109 6.35 2.82 -2.63
CA ASN A 109 5.95 2.09 -3.82
C ASN A 109 4.91 0.99 -3.54
N VAL A 110 4.45 0.86 -2.31
CA VAL A 110 3.43 -0.13 -1.90
C VAL A 110 2.12 0.59 -1.61
N ARG A 111 1.05 0.17 -2.28
CA ARG A 111 -0.30 0.74 -2.12
C ARG A 111 -1.25 -0.29 -1.57
N ALA A 112 -1.98 0.08 -0.53
CA ALA A 112 -3.02 -0.74 0.06
C ALA A 112 -4.38 -0.04 -0.02
N THR A 113 -5.41 -0.82 -0.31
CA THR A 113 -6.81 -0.39 -0.31
C THR A 113 -7.63 -1.42 0.44
N GLU A 114 -8.53 -0.96 1.31
CA GLU A 114 -9.42 -1.85 2.04
C GLU A 114 -10.47 -2.47 1.09
N SER A 115 -10.68 -3.77 1.19
CA SER A 115 -11.83 -4.44 0.60
C SER A 115 -13.05 -4.20 1.48
N HIS A 116 -13.95 -3.32 1.03
CA HIS A 116 -15.19 -2.96 1.72
C HIS A 116 -16.13 -4.13 2.07
N LEU A 117 -15.84 -5.35 1.58
CA LEU A 117 -16.70 -6.53 1.74
C LEU A 117 -16.15 -7.57 2.71
N SER A 118 -14.87 -7.51 3.10
CA SER A 118 -14.21 -8.61 3.81
C SER A 118 -13.31 -8.21 4.97
N GLY A 119 -13.02 -6.92 5.17
CA GLY A 119 -12.01 -6.50 6.16
C GLY A 119 -10.58 -6.96 5.78
N GLU A 120 -10.38 -7.39 4.53
CA GLU A 120 -9.07 -7.67 3.97
C GLU A 120 -8.51 -6.39 3.30
N TRP A 121 -7.21 -6.17 3.47
CA TRP A 121 -6.45 -5.18 2.73
C TRP A 121 -5.94 -5.79 1.42
N ILE A 122 -6.29 -5.19 0.29
CA ILE A 122 -5.71 -5.53 -1.01
C ILE A 122 -4.51 -4.63 -1.26
N ILE A 123 -3.36 -5.25 -1.50
CA ILE A 123 -2.08 -4.55 -1.59
C ILE A 123 -1.44 -4.85 -2.93
N THR A 124 -0.94 -3.80 -3.57
CA THR A 124 -0.22 -3.84 -4.85
C THR A 124 1.05 -3.01 -4.74
N THR A 125 1.98 -3.20 -5.67
CA THR A 125 3.16 -2.35 -5.78
C THR A 125 3.16 -1.63 -7.12
N ASP A 126 3.80 -0.47 -7.17
CA ASP A 126 4.24 0.12 -8.43
C ASP A 126 5.22 -0.79 -9.17
N ASP A 127 5.37 -0.51 -10.46
CA ASP A 127 6.51 -0.99 -11.22
C ASP A 127 7.77 -0.24 -10.76
N VAL A 128 8.69 -0.95 -10.12
CA VAL A 128 9.90 -0.39 -9.49
C VAL A 128 11.16 -0.94 -10.14
N HIS A 129 12.16 -0.08 -10.32
CA HIS A 129 13.53 -0.50 -10.67
C HIS A 129 14.29 -0.82 -9.39
N LEU A 130 14.79 -2.05 -9.28
CA LEU A 130 15.56 -2.53 -8.15
C LEU A 130 16.96 -2.92 -8.62
N LYS A 131 17.98 -2.74 -7.78
CA LYS A 131 19.39 -2.99 -8.11
C LYS A 131 19.67 -4.43 -8.56
N ASN A 132 18.90 -5.39 -8.03
CA ASN A 132 19.07 -6.81 -8.32
C ASN A 132 18.17 -7.29 -9.47
N MET A 133 17.50 -6.37 -10.15
CA MET A 133 16.61 -6.64 -11.27
C MET A 133 17.11 -5.92 -12.53
N ASP A 134 17.04 -6.61 -13.65
CA ASP A 134 17.40 -6.13 -14.99
C ASP A 134 16.31 -5.23 -15.60
N ARG A 135 15.17 -5.08 -14.93
CA ARG A 135 13.98 -4.39 -15.42
C ARG A 135 13.10 -3.90 -14.27
N SER A 136 12.13 -3.04 -14.60
CA SER A 136 11.03 -2.71 -13.67
C SER A 136 10.23 -3.97 -13.34
N VAL A 137 9.92 -4.16 -12.07
CA VAL A 137 9.06 -5.25 -11.59
C VAL A 137 8.02 -4.76 -10.61
N ASN A 138 6.92 -5.50 -10.53
CA ASN A 138 5.97 -5.41 -9.42
C ASN A 138 5.83 -6.77 -8.73
N PHE A 139 5.23 -6.75 -7.56
CA PHE A 139 5.13 -7.92 -6.69
C PHE A 139 3.79 -8.64 -6.77
N GLY A 140 2.97 -8.34 -7.78
CA GLY A 140 1.63 -8.92 -7.90
C GLY A 140 0.64 -8.34 -6.89
N VAL A 141 -0.45 -9.08 -6.65
CA VAL A 141 -1.55 -8.67 -5.78
C VAL A 141 -1.57 -9.53 -4.52
N TRP A 142 -1.62 -8.88 -3.37
CA TRP A 142 -1.64 -9.52 -2.06
C TRP A 142 -2.91 -9.15 -1.31
N SER A 143 -3.33 -10.02 -0.41
CA SER A 143 -4.35 -9.71 0.59
C SER A 143 -3.82 -9.94 1.99
N PHE A 144 -4.07 -9.00 2.90
CA PHE A 144 -3.81 -9.18 4.31
C PHE A 144 -5.13 -9.09 5.07
N ASP A 145 -5.40 -10.07 5.91
CA ASP A 145 -6.55 -10.02 6.79
C ASP A 145 -6.34 -8.95 7.86
N GLY A 146 -7.27 -7.99 7.97
CA GLY A 146 -7.15 -6.86 8.88
C GLY A 146 -7.07 -7.26 10.35
N PHE A 147 -7.69 -8.38 10.74
CA PHE A 147 -7.83 -8.80 12.14
C PHE A 147 -6.72 -9.73 12.62
N THR A 148 -6.20 -10.57 11.74
CA THR A 148 -5.17 -11.57 12.05
C THR A 148 -3.79 -11.16 11.53
N GLY A 149 -3.72 -10.19 10.61
CA GLY A 149 -2.50 -9.81 9.91
C GLY A 149 -2.00 -10.87 8.92
N ALA A 150 -2.78 -11.92 8.66
CA ALA A 150 -2.37 -13.02 7.79
C ALA A 150 -2.31 -12.56 6.32
N GLY A 151 -1.12 -12.58 5.73
CA GLY A 151 -0.89 -12.27 4.32
C GLY A 151 -1.04 -13.48 3.40
N ARG A 152 -1.64 -13.28 2.22
CA ARG A 152 -1.82 -14.30 1.17
C ARG A 152 -1.63 -13.69 -0.23
N PRO A 153 -1.03 -14.43 -1.17
CA PRO A 153 -1.04 -14.01 -2.58
C PRO A 153 -2.45 -14.13 -3.17
N LYS A 154 -2.82 -13.22 -4.08
CA LYS A 154 -4.12 -13.24 -4.79
C LYS A 154 -3.97 -13.42 -6.30
N ASN A 155 -2.74 -13.48 -6.83
CA ASN A 155 -2.48 -13.78 -8.24
C ASN A 155 -1.22 -14.65 -8.43
N PRO A 156 -1.04 -15.29 -9.60
CA PRO A 156 0.09 -16.18 -9.86
C PRO A 156 1.47 -15.52 -9.68
N LEU A 157 1.58 -14.22 -9.96
CA LEU A 157 2.83 -13.49 -9.75
C LEU A 157 3.18 -13.39 -8.26
N ALA A 158 2.22 -13.02 -7.40
CA ALA A 158 2.42 -12.99 -5.96
C ALA A 158 2.68 -14.41 -5.39
N GLU A 159 2.07 -15.45 -5.94
CA GLU A 159 2.32 -16.85 -5.55
C GLU A 159 3.78 -17.26 -5.77
N GLN A 160 4.40 -16.78 -6.83
CA GLN A 160 5.80 -17.08 -7.11
C GLN A 160 6.71 -16.26 -6.19
N TRP A 161 6.36 -14.99 -5.95
CA TRP A 161 7.08 -14.15 -5.00
C TRP A 161 7.05 -14.72 -3.57
N ILE A 162 5.91 -15.23 -3.07
CA ILE A 162 5.88 -15.87 -1.75
C ILE A 162 6.77 -17.11 -1.69
N GLY A 163 6.89 -17.86 -2.79
CA GLY A 163 7.82 -18.98 -2.90
C GLY A 163 9.28 -18.52 -2.78
N TYR A 164 9.66 -17.46 -3.50
CA TYR A 164 10.99 -16.86 -3.43
C TYR A 164 11.35 -16.35 -2.03
N LEU A 165 10.42 -15.65 -1.37
CA LEU A 165 10.59 -15.16 0.00
C LEU A 165 10.75 -16.33 0.99
N THR A 166 9.92 -17.37 0.87
CA THR A 166 9.95 -18.56 1.75
C THR A 166 11.25 -19.35 1.58
N ASN A 167 11.78 -19.41 0.35
CA ASN A 167 13.07 -20.01 0.02
C ASN A 167 14.27 -19.09 0.32
N ARG A 168 14.10 -18.07 1.17
CA ARG A 168 15.17 -17.18 1.62
C ARG A 168 15.93 -16.50 0.48
N CYS A 169 15.18 -15.95 -0.47
CA CYS A 169 15.73 -15.20 -1.59
C CYS A 169 16.61 -16.05 -2.52
N ASP A 170 16.27 -17.33 -2.72
CA ASP A 170 17.02 -18.26 -3.57
C ASP A 170 17.16 -17.74 -5.02
N PRO A 171 18.39 -17.56 -5.54
CA PRO A 171 18.62 -17.03 -6.89
C PRO A 171 17.99 -17.85 -8.01
N ALA A 172 17.90 -19.19 -7.86
CA ALA A 172 17.30 -20.02 -8.90
C ALA A 172 15.79 -19.74 -9.03
N THR A 173 15.12 -19.55 -7.89
CA THR A 173 13.71 -19.15 -7.86
C THR A 173 13.51 -17.75 -8.46
N LEU A 174 14.44 -16.81 -8.24
CA LEU A 174 14.39 -15.47 -8.83
C LEU A 174 14.42 -15.51 -10.37
N GLU A 175 15.27 -16.35 -10.95
CA GLU A 175 15.36 -16.48 -12.41
C GLU A 175 14.07 -17.06 -13.02
N SER A 176 13.39 -17.99 -12.34
CA SER A 176 12.06 -18.45 -12.77
C SER A 176 11.02 -17.33 -12.76
N ILE A 177 11.07 -16.45 -11.75
CA ILE A 177 10.16 -15.31 -11.65
C ILE A 177 10.40 -14.30 -12.78
N LYS A 178 11.67 -14.03 -13.11
CA LYS A 178 12.04 -13.12 -14.21
C LYS A 178 11.46 -13.54 -15.56
N GLN A 179 11.27 -14.84 -15.79
CA GLN A 179 10.69 -15.38 -17.03
C GLN A 179 9.19 -15.13 -17.17
N MET A 180 8.48 -14.83 -16.08
CA MET A 180 7.05 -14.49 -16.15
C MET A 180 6.79 -13.07 -16.63
N PHE A 181 7.76 -12.18 -16.45
CA PHE A 181 7.69 -10.88 -17.08
C PHE A 181 7.93 -11.08 -18.57
N PRO A 182 7.12 -10.46 -19.45
CA PRO A 182 7.39 -10.52 -20.88
C PRO A 182 8.85 -10.16 -21.10
N LEU A 183 9.60 -11.05 -21.77
CA LEU A 183 10.89 -10.64 -22.32
C LEU A 183 10.62 -9.36 -23.11
N PRO A 184 11.48 -8.33 -23.02
CA PRO A 184 11.41 -7.26 -24.00
C PRO A 184 11.46 -7.96 -25.35
N THR A 185 10.31 -8.00 -26.03
CA THR A 185 10.22 -8.61 -27.36
C THR A 185 11.36 -7.96 -28.13
N PRO A 186 12.29 -8.73 -28.72
CA PRO A 186 13.24 -8.16 -29.64
C PRO A 186 12.38 -7.43 -30.65
N GLY A 187 12.35 -6.10 -30.53
CA GLY A 187 11.64 -5.29 -31.48
C GLY A 187 12.23 -5.67 -32.84
N PHE A 188 11.41 -5.68 -33.89
CA PHE A 188 11.93 -5.84 -35.25
C PHE A 188 13.23 -5.03 -35.38
N PRO A 189 14.30 -5.60 -35.98
CA PRO A 189 15.60 -4.95 -36.05
C PRO A 189 15.42 -3.49 -36.48
N VAL A 190 16.02 -2.59 -35.72
CA VAL A 190 15.97 -1.15 -35.99
C VAL A 190 16.91 -0.90 -37.16
N ASN A 191 16.35 -0.70 -38.35
CA ASN A 191 17.13 -0.72 -39.59
C ASN A 191 17.71 0.66 -39.93
N ASN A 192 17.25 1.72 -39.27
CA ASN A 192 17.74 3.08 -39.50
C ASN A 192 17.53 3.99 -38.27
N GLN A 193 18.18 5.16 -38.31
CA GLN A 193 18.18 6.16 -37.24
C GLN A 193 16.78 6.70 -36.91
N SER A 194 15.92 6.91 -37.91
CA SER A 194 14.55 7.41 -37.69
C SER A 194 13.71 6.38 -36.94
N GLU A 195 13.87 5.10 -37.28
CA GLU A 195 13.21 3.99 -36.60
C GLU A 195 13.68 3.86 -35.13
N ALA A 196 14.96 4.11 -34.85
CA ALA A 196 15.50 4.11 -33.50
C ALA A 196 14.85 5.21 -32.64
N GLN A 197 14.79 6.43 -33.17
CA GLN A 197 14.20 7.60 -32.50
C GLN A 197 12.70 7.42 -32.26
N ASN A 198 11.97 6.94 -33.27
CA ASN A 198 10.52 6.73 -33.16
C ASN A 198 10.16 5.67 -32.11
N ARG A 199 10.94 4.59 -31.99
CA ARG A 199 10.69 3.54 -30.99
C ARG A 199 10.97 4.00 -29.58
N LEU A 200 12.08 4.73 -29.38
CA LEU A 200 12.35 5.37 -28.10
C LEU A 200 11.20 6.32 -27.73
N TRP A 201 10.71 7.10 -28.70
CA TRP A 201 9.61 8.03 -28.46
C TRP A 201 8.30 7.33 -28.09
N THR A 202 7.94 6.26 -28.80
CA THR A 202 6.75 5.44 -28.47
C THR A 202 6.83 4.84 -27.06
N TYR A 203 8.02 4.44 -26.62
CA TYR A 203 8.24 3.94 -25.26
C TYR A 203 8.10 5.05 -24.20
N LEU A 204 8.59 6.26 -24.50
CA LEU A 204 8.60 7.39 -23.58
C LEU A 204 7.30 8.22 -23.57
N SER A 205 6.51 8.19 -24.66
CA SER A 205 5.31 9.03 -24.81
C SER A 205 4.26 8.87 -23.70
N PRO A 206 4.04 7.69 -23.08
CA PRO A 206 3.14 7.58 -21.94
C PRO A 206 3.62 8.36 -20.70
N CYS A 207 4.92 8.58 -20.57
CA CYS A 207 5.54 9.31 -19.46
C CYS A 207 5.72 10.81 -19.73
N PHE A 208 5.72 11.21 -21.01
CA PHE A 208 6.00 12.59 -21.44
C PHE A 208 5.03 13.03 -22.56
N PRO A 209 3.73 13.20 -22.27
CA PRO A 209 2.71 13.48 -23.27
C PRO A 209 2.84 14.85 -23.94
N ASP A 210 3.48 15.82 -23.27
CA ASP A 210 3.64 17.21 -23.75
C ASP A 210 4.82 17.41 -24.70
N ARG A 211 5.59 16.35 -24.97
CA ARG A 211 6.76 16.41 -25.83
C ARG A 211 6.41 15.80 -27.19
N THR A 212 6.89 16.42 -28.27
CA THR A 212 6.68 15.92 -29.63
C THR A 212 7.95 15.28 -30.17
N PRO A 213 7.85 14.17 -30.94
CA PRO A 213 9.00 13.63 -31.65
C PRO A 213 9.49 14.70 -32.64
N GLY A 214 10.75 15.14 -32.48
CA GLY A 214 11.35 16.23 -33.25
C GLY A 214 11.37 17.61 -32.59
N GLY A 215 10.94 17.74 -31.32
CA GLY A 215 11.16 18.96 -30.52
C GLY A 215 12.64 19.20 -30.19
N THR A 216 12.97 20.36 -29.62
CA THR A 216 14.29 21.02 -29.40
C THR A 216 15.44 20.19 -28.79
N VAL A 217 15.22 18.91 -28.49
CA VAL A 217 16.23 17.96 -28.03
C VAL A 217 16.77 17.22 -29.24
N THR A 218 17.90 17.69 -29.78
CA THR A 218 18.61 17.07 -30.91
C THR A 218 19.24 15.75 -30.48
N THR A 219 18.48 14.67 -30.36
CA THR A 219 19.07 13.36 -30.02
C THR A 219 19.87 12.81 -31.19
N VAL A 220 21.13 12.46 -30.97
CA VAL A 220 21.99 11.84 -31.99
C VAL A 220 22.07 10.34 -31.71
N PRO A 221 21.38 9.50 -32.51
CA PRO A 221 21.54 8.06 -32.47
C PRO A 221 22.86 7.66 -33.11
N VAL A 222 23.66 6.89 -32.38
CA VAL A 222 24.92 6.31 -32.84
C VAL A 222 24.78 4.79 -32.81
N LEU A 223 24.98 4.14 -33.95
CA LEU A 223 25.03 2.68 -34.03
C LEU A 223 26.40 2.20 -33.58
N ASP A 224 26.45 1.35 -32.56
CA ASP A 224 27.66 0.62 -32.23
C ASP A 224 27.81 -0.56 -33.22
N PRO A 225 28.83 -0.54 -34.09
CA PRO A 225 29.00 -1.57 -35.12
C PRO A 225 29.39 -2.94 -34.55
N LYS A 226 29.81 -3.03 -33.28
CA LYS A 226 30.20 -4.30 -32.64
C LYS A 226 29.02 -5.00 -31.98
N SER A 227 28.16 -4.24 -31.30
CA SER A 227 27.01 -4.79 -30.58
C SER A 227 25.71 -4.72 -31.40
N GLY A 228 25.69 -3.99 -32.52
CA GLY A 228 24.47 -3.73 -33.29
C GLY A 228 23.45 -2.86 -32.54
N THR A 229 23.87 -2.24 -31.42
CA THR A 229 23.00 -1.47 -30.55
C THR A 229 22.98 0.00 -30.97
N TRP A 230 21.79 0.57 -31.11
CA TRP A 230 21.63 2.02 -31.30
C TRP A 230 21.65 2.72 -29.94
N THR A 231 22.62 3.60 -29.72
CA THR A 231 22.70 4.45 -28.53
C THR A 231 22.21 5.84 -28.86
N ILE A 232 21.16 6.30 -28.18
CA ILE A 232 20.60 7.64 -28.39
C ILE A 232 21.18 8.56 -27.33
N THR A 233 22.04 9.49 -27.74
CA THR A 233 22.64 10.48 -26.84
C THR A 233 21.93 11.83 -26.99
N GLN A 234 21.62 12.46 -25.86
CA GLN A 234 21.28 13.88 -25.85
C GLN A 234 22.60 14.66 -25.81
N PRO A 235 22.87 15.57 -26.77
CA PRO A 235 23.98 16.48 -26.65
C PRO A 235 23.76 17.28 -25.37
N GLN A 236 24.76 17.26 -24.50
CA GLN A 236 24.80 18.15 -23.34
C GLN A 236 24.66 19.58 -23.88
N THR A 237 23.59 20.28 -23.52
CA THR A 237 23.57 21.74 -23.66
C THR A 237 24.68 22.28 -22.80
N VAL A 238 25.77 22.72 -23.43
CA VAL A 238 26.80 23.50 -22.76
C VAL A 238 26.17 24.87 -22.48
N ASP A 239 25.46 24.98 -21.37
CA ASP A 239 25.16 26.27 -20.76
C ASP A 239 26.48 26.81 -20.18
N GLY A 240 27.33 27.33 -21.07
CA GLY A 240 28.41 28.22 -20.68
C GLY A 240 27.82 29.59 -20.32
N PRO A 241 28.27 30.25 -19.23
CA PRO A 241 27.81 31.59 -18.91
C PRO A 241 28.19 32.57 -20.04
N PRO A 242 27.40 33.63 -20.28
CA PRO A 242 27.66 34.57 -21.36
C PRO A 242 28.98 35.30 -21.09
N GLU A 243 29.98 35.08 -21.93
CA GLU A 243 31.12 35.99 -22.02
C GLU A 243 30.62 37.36 -22.47
N THR A 244 30.93 38.36 -21.67
CA THR A 244 30.76 39.79 -21.96
C THR A 244 32.08 40.49 -21.65
N PRO A 245 32.44 41.58 -22.33
CA PRO A 245 32.37 41.88 -23.76
C PRO A 245 33.69 41.61 -24.51
#